data_AF-A0A1B1ZNE0-F1
#
_entry.id   AF-A0A1B1ZNE0-F1
#
_cell.length_a   1.000
_cell.length_b   1.000
_cell.length_c   1.000
_cell.angle_alpha   90.00
_cell.angle_beta   90.00
_cell.angle_gamma   90.00
#
_symmetry.space_group_name_H-M   'P 1'
#
loop_
_entity.id
_entity.type
_entity.pdbx_description
1 polymer ?
#
loop_
_entity_poly.entity_id
_entity_poly.type
_entity_poly.pdbx_seq_one_letter_code
_entity_poly.pdbx_strand_id
1 'polypeptide(L)'
;MLGSALGTAATAGRDAGRRRTVTVATVSSLGATAITGYLVRAVNLRLLDDGPPLAPDERRRLLGRWYTLNRIRLVLLAVATLGYERAAWNRRSR
;
A
#
# COMPACT_ATOMS: atom_id res chain seq x y z
N MET A 1 9.24 -3.27 9.72
CA MET A 1 8.27 -4.04 8.90
C MET A 1 8.76 -4.37 7.48
N LEU A 2 9.63 -3.58 6.84
CA LEU A 2 10.13 -3.89 5.49
C LEU A 2 11.04 -5.15 5.44
N GLY A 3 11.84 -5.41 6.47
CA GLY A 3 12.76 -6.55 6.52
C GLY A 3 12.07 -7.93 6.55
N SER A 4 10.83 -8.02 7.05
CA SER A 4 10.09 -9.29 7.12
C SER A 4 9.44 -9.70 5.79
N ALA A 5 9.26 -8.77 4.85
CA ALA A 5 8.64 -9.04 3.55
C ALA A 5 9.58 -9.81 2.61
N LEU A 6 10.85 -9.40 2.55
CA LEU A 6 11.85 -10.06 1.68
C LEU A 6 12.23 -11.46 2.17
N GLY A 7 12.40 -11.63 3.49
CA GLY A 7 12.77 -12.93 4.07
C GLY A 7 11.68 -14.00 3.98
N THR A 8 10.40 -13.61 3.87
CA THR A 8 9.28 -14.55 3.79
C THR A 8 9.00 -15.05 2.37
N ALA A 9 9.29 -14.25 1.35
CA ALA A 9 9.23 -14.69 -0.05
C ALA A 9 10.32 -15.72 -0.37
N ALA A 10 11.55 -15.49 0.12
CA ALA A 10 12.69 -16.39 -0.11
C ALA A 10 12.55 -17.75 0.62
N THR A 11 11.84 -17.78 1.76
CA THR A 11 11.63 -18.99 2.58
C THR A 11 10.27 -19.65 2.38
N ALA A 12 9.47 -19.17 1.42
CA ALA A 12 8.23 -19.82 1.05
C ALA A 12 8.56 -21.16 0.37
N GLY A 13 8.68 -22.21 1.18
CA GLY A 13 8.82 -23.60 0.76
C GLY A 13 7.70 -24.03 -0.19
N ARG A 14 7.72 -25.31 -0.60
CA ARG A 14 6.97 -25.93 -1.72
C ARG A 14 5.42 -25.76 -1.74
N ASP A 15 4.83 -24.96 -0.85
CA ASP A 15 3.40 -24.62 -0.86
C ASP A 15 3.08 -23.43 -1.76
N ALA A 16 2.54 -23.71 -2.94
CA ALA A 16 2.08 -22.70 -3.90
C ALA A 16 1.06 -21.71 -3.29
N GLY A 17 0.19 -22.17 -2.39
CA GLY A 17 -0.78 -21.33 -1.69
C GLY A 17 -0.13 -20.28 -0.77
N ARG A 18 0.96 -20.65 -0.08
CA ARG A 18 1.71 -19.73 0.79
C ARG A 18 2.49 -18.70 -0.03
N ARG A 19 3.09 -19.12 -1.15
CA ARG A 19 3.76 -18.22 -2.09
C ARG A 19 2.80 -17.17 -2.62
N ARG A 20 1.63 -17.59 -3.09
CA ARG A 20 0.60 -16.67 -3.61
C ARG A 20 0.19 -15.62 -2.58
N THR A 21 -0.08 -16.02 -1.35
CA THR A 21 -0.49 -15.08 -0.28
C THR A 21 0.61 -14.08 0.07
N VAL A 22 1.87 -14.53 0.17
CA VAL A 22 3.02 -13.65 0.43
C VAL A 22 3.24 -12.69 -0.74
N THR A 23 3.20 -13.17 -1.99
CA THR A 23 3.34 -12.34 -3.18
C THR A 23 2.26 -11.25 -3.23
N VAL A 24 0.99 -11.60 -2.99
CA VAL A 24 -0.11 -10.62 -2.94
C VAL A 24 0.15 -9.58 -1.85
N ALA A 25 0.59 -10.00 -0.66
CA ALA A 25 0.88 -9.08 0.44
C ALA A 25 2.05 -8.13 0.12
N THR A 26 3.11 -8.63 -0.50
CA THR A 26 4.26 -7.84 -0.93
C THR A 26 3.89 -6.85 -2.02
N VAL A 27 3.19 -7.29 -3.07
CA VAL A 27 2.73 -6.42 -4.16
C VAL A 27 1.80 -5.33 -3.63
N SER A 28 0.88 -5.70 -2.73
CA SER A 28 -0.06 -4.74 -2.14
C SER A 28 0.68 -3.69 -1.27
N SER A 29 1.68 -4.12 -0.51
CA SER A 29 2.54 -3.22 0.28
C SER A 29 3.29 -2.23 -0.63
N LEU A 30 3.93 -2.73 -1.70
CA LEU A 30 4.64 -1.90 -2.67
C LEU A 30 3.69 -0.90 -3.36
N GLY A 31 2.49 -1.34 -3.74
CA GLY A 31 1.46 -0.47 -4.30
C GLY A 31 1.04 0.64 -3.34
N ALA A 32 0.84 0.33 -2.05
CA ALA A 32 0.52 1.32 -1.03
C ALA A 32 1.65 2.36 -0.85
N THR A 33 2.91 1.92 -0.91
CA THR A 33 4.07 2.82 -0.87
C THR A 33 4.12 3.72 -2.10
N ALA A 34 3.93 3.19 -3.30
CA ALA A 34 3.91 3.98 -4.53
C ALA A 34 2.78 5.03 -4.53
N ILE A 35 1.57 4.65 -4.11
CA ILE A 35 0.45 5.59 -3.94
C ILE A 35 0.78 6.68 -2.94
N THR A 36 1.47 6.34 -1.84
CA THR A 36 1.91 7.32 -0.85
C THR A 36 2.88 8.34 -1.45
N GLY A 37 3.89 7.87 -2.18
CA GLY A 37 4.85 8.76 -2.85
C GLY A 37 4.17 9.69 -3.87
N TYR A 38 3.24 9.16 -4.66
CA TYR A 38 2.45 9.97 -5.60
C TYR A 38 1.58 11.01 -4.87
N LEU A 39 0.85 10.60 -3.83
CA LEU A 39 -0.01 11.50 -3.05
C LEU A 39 0.81 12.64 -2.44
N VAL A 40 1.97 12.36 -1.87
CA VAL A 40 2.84 13.39 -1.32
C VAL A 40 3.27 14.37 -2.43
N ARG A 41 3.91 13.85 -3.48
CA ARG A 41 4.55 14.69 -4.50
C ARG A 41 3.57 15.46 -5.38
N ALA A 42 2.49 14.80 -5.81
CA ALA A 42 1.59 15.35 -6.83
C ALA A 42 0.32 15.99 -6.26
N VAL A 43 -0.06 15.66 -5.03
CA VAL A 43 -1.34 16.11 -4.45
C VAL A 43 -1.12 16.94 -3.19
N ASN A 44 -0.44 16.40 -2.17
CA ASN A 44 -0.27 17.08 -0.89
C ASN A 44 0.59 18.32 -1.03
N LEU A 45 1.73 18.24 -1.73
CA LEU A 45 2.56 19.43 -1.95
C LEU A 45 1.77 20.52 -2.68
N ARG A 46 0.99 20.20 -3.72
CA ARG A 46 0.17 21.20 -4.42
C ARG A 46 -0.95 21.78 -3.57
N LEU A 47 -1.50 21.01 -2.64
CA LEU A 47 -2.57 21.47 -1.72
C LEU A 47 -2.04 22.29 -0.54
N LEU A 48 -0.79 22.05 -0.14
CA LEU A 48 -0.15 22.65 1.04
C LEU A 48 0.88 23.74 0.66
N ASP A 49 1.20 23.89 -0.62
CA ASP A 49 2.09 24.94 -1.09
C ASP A 49 1.48 26.31 -0.80
N ASP A 50 2.26 27.23 -0.25
CA ASP A 50 1.87 28.62 0.00
C ASP A 50 1.92 29.48 -1.28
N GLY A 51 1.89 28.83 -2.45
CA GLY A 51 1.81 29.48 -3.75
C GLY A 51 0.46 30.16 -4.01
N PRO A 52 0.25 30.69 -5.23
CA PRO A 52 -1.02 31.32 -5.59
C PRO A 52 -2.22 30.40 -5.29
N PRO A 53 -3.31 30.93 -4.72
CA PRO A 53 -4.44 30.11 -4.31
C PRO A 53 -4.98 29.30 -5.49
N LEU A 54 -5.08 27.98 -5.28
CA LEU A 54 -5.62 27.07 -6.29
C LEU A 54 -7.04 27.48 -6.68
N ALA A 55 -7.31 27.44 -7.98
CA ALA A 55 -8.68 27.58 -8.47
C ALA A 55 -9.61 26.56 -7.78
N PRO A 56 -10.85 26.95 -7.41
CA PRO A 56 -11.76 26.07 -6.65
C PRO A 56 -11.98 24.70 -7.29
N ASP A 57 -12.01 24.63 -8.62
CA ASP A 57 -12.21 23.40 -9.38
C ASP A 57 -10.98 22.48 -9.33
N GLU A 58 -9.78 23.04 -9.42
CA GLU A 58 -8.53 22.28 -9.30
C GLU A 58 -8.37 21.73 -7.88
N ARG A 59 -8.68 22.54 -6.85
CA ARG A 59 -8.68 22.08 -5.46
C ARG A 59 -9.67 20.93 -5.25
N ARG A 60 -10.88 21.02 -5.80
CA ARG A 60 -11.91 19.97 -5.68
C ARG A 60 -11.47 18.67 -6.39
N ARG A 61 -10.83 18.77 -7.55
CA ARG A 61 -10.26 17.62 -8.27
C ARG A 61 -9.13 16.96 -7.50
N LEU A 62 -8.21 17.76 -6.92
CA LEU A 62 -7.11 17.25 -6.10
C LEU A 62 -7.62 16.55 -4.84
N LEU A 63 -8.60 17.12 -4.13
CA LEU A 63 -9.24 16.49 -2.98
C LEU A 63 -9.95 15.19 -3.37
N GLY A 64 -10.68 15.17 -4.49
CA GLY A 64 -11.32 13.95 -4.99
C GLY A 64 -10.30 12.83 -5.25
N ARG A 65 -9.20 13.14 -5.94
CA ARG A 65 -8.09 12.18 -6.13
C ARG A 65 -7.49 11.74 -4.80
N TRP A 66 -7.28 12.68 -3.88
CA TRP A 66 -6.74 12.40 -2.55
C TRP A 66 -7.58 11.37 -1.80
N TYR A 67 -8.91 11.55 -1.74
CA TYR A 67 -9.80 10.61 -1.05
C TYR A 67 -9.80 9.23 -1.71
N THR A 68 -9.89 9.17 -3.04
CA THR A 68 -9.91 7.90 -3.77
C THR A 68 -8.62 7.12 -3.55
N LEU A 69 -7.46 7.76 -3.69
CA LEU A 69 -6.17 7.11 -3.53
C LEU A 69 -5.89 6.72 -2.08
N ASN A 70 -6.35 7.50 -1.10
CA ASN A 70 -6.27 7.08 0.30
C ASN A 70 -7.11 5.84 0.59
N ARG A 71 -8.32 5.74 0.02
CA ARG A 71 -9.14 4.52 0.13
C ARG A 71 -8.42 3.32 -0.45
N ILE A 72 -7.86 3.44 -1.66
CA ILE A 72 -7.08 2.37 -2.30
C ILE A 72 -5.88 1.99 -1.43
N ARG A 73 -5.15 2.97 -0.89
CA ARG A 73 -4.02 2.71 0.01
C ARG A 73 -4.44 1.91 1.23
N LEU A 74 -5.55 2.25 1.87
CA LEU A 74 -6.06 1.52 3.04
C LEU A 74 -6.45 0.08 2.68
N VAL A 75 -7.09 -0.13 1.54
CA VAL A 75 -7.41 -1.48 1.04
C VAL A 75 -6.14 -2.29 0.79
N LEU A 76 -5.14 -1.72 0.13
CA LEU A 76 -3.86 -2.40 -0.12
C LEU A 76 -3.12 -2.75 1.18
N LEU A 77 -3.12 -1.85 2.16
CA LEU A 77 -2.55 -2.12 3.48
C LEU A 77 -3.32 -3.22 4.21
N ALA A 78 -4.65 -3.21 4.17
CA ALA A 78 -5.47 -4.26 4.77
C ALA A 78 -5.19 -5.63 4.14
N VAL A 79 -5.14 -5.71 2.81
CA VAL A 79 -4.79 -6.94 2.07
C VAL A 79 -3.38 -7.42 2.44
N ALA A 80 -2.42 -6.51 2.53
CA ALA A 80 -1.06 -6.84 2.94
C ALA A 80 -1.00 -7.42 4.36
N THR A 81 -1.65 -6.76 5.33
CA THR A 81 -1.71 -7.21 6.71
C THR A 81 -2.33 -8.60 6.82
N LEU A 82 -3.50 -8.80 6.21
CA LEU A 82 -4.18 -10.10 6.21
C LEU A 82 -3.32 -11.20 5.57
N GLY A 83 -2.64 -10.88 4.46
CA GLY A 83 -1.74 -11.82 3.80
C GLY A 83 -0.55 -12.24 4.67
N TYR A 84 0.08 -11.29 5.37
CA TYR A 84 1.18 -11.59 6.29
C TYR A 84 0.70 -12.35 7.53
N GLU A 85 -0.45 -12.00 8.10
CA GLU A 85 -1.05 -12.71 9.23
C GLU A 85 -1.39 -14.15 8.87
N ARG A 86 -2.00 -14.38 7.70
CA ARG A 86 -2.33 -15.72 7.21
C ARG A 86 -1.06 -16.56 6.99
N ALA A 87 -0.01 -15.96 6.43
CA ALA A 87 1.28 -16.63 6.24
C ALA A 87 1.98 -16.94 7.58
N ALA A 88 1.77 -16.11 8.61
CA ALA A 88 2.31 -16.32 9.95
C ALA A 88 1.55 -17.40 10.74
N TRP A 89 0.22 -17.44 10.64
CA TRP A 89 -0.62 -18.47 11.26
C TRP A 89 -0.22 -19.88 10.79
N ASN A 90 -0.12 -20.06 9.47
CA ASN A 90 0.25 -21.34 8.86
C ASN A 90 1.68 -21.82 9.23
N ARG A 91 2.53 -20.94 9.79
CA ARG A 91 3.85 -21.29 10.31
C ARG A 91 3.82 -21.84 11.74
N ARG A 92 2.84 -21.45 12.55
CA ARG A 92 2.72 -21.86 13.96
C ARG A 92 1.97 -23.17 14.16
N SER A 93 1.16 -23.56 13.18
CA SER A 93 0.36 -24.79 13.21
C SER A 93 1.05 -26.01 12.57
N ARG A 94 2.34 -25.88 12.21
CA ARG A 94 3.21 -26.95 11.69
C ARG A 94 4.38 -27.11 12.64
#